data_AF-A0A7K3RXN2-F1
#
_entry.id   AF-A0A7K3RXN2-F1
#
_cell.length_a   1.000
_cell.length_b   1.000
_cell.length_c   1.000
_cell.angle_alpha   90.00
_cell.angle_beta   90.00
_cell.angle_gamma   90.00
#
_symmetry.space_group_name_H-M   'P 1'
#
loop_
_entity.id
_entity.type
_entity.pdbx_description
1 polymer ?
#
loop_
_entity_poly.entity_id
_entity_poly.type
_entity_poly.pdbx_seq_one_letter_code
_entity_poly.pdbx_strand_id
1 'polypeptide(L)' 'GRLTQALAGIPGATASRALADLVGDADRAVALTAAYLLRLRGDG' A
#
# COMPACT_ATOMS: atom_id res chain seq x y z
N GLY A 1 6.72 -10.33 3.71
CA GLY A 1 6.77 -10.55 2.26
C GLY A 1 7.62 -9.47 1.63
N ARG A 2 8.53 -9.82 0.72
CA ARG A 2 9.46 -8.90 0.03
C ARG A 2 8.79 -7.66 -0.60
N LEU A 3 7.53 -7.78 -1.02
CA LEU A 3 6.74 -6.66 -1.55
C LEU A 3 6.52 -5.53 -0.53
N THR A 4 6.21 -5.87 0.71
CA THR A 4 5.95 -4.90 1.79
C THR A 4 7.21 -4.12 2.15
N GLN A 5 8.37 -4.80 2.11
CA GLN A 5 9.66 -4.21 2.43
C GLN A 5 10.18 -3.30 1.30
N ALA A 6 9.93 -3.68 0.05
CA ALA A 6 10.21 -2.84 -1.11
C ALA A 6 9.38 -1.54 -1.10
N LEU A 7 8.11 -1.61 -0.71
CA LEU A 7 7.24 -0.44 -0.58
C LEU A 7 7.61 0.46 0.62
N ALA A 8 8.23 -0.10 1.67
CA ALA A 8 8.71 0.65 2.83
C ALA A 8 9.96 1.50 2.53
N GLY A 9 10.73 1.16 1.49
CA GLY A 9 11.90 1.93 1.04
C GLY A 9 11.57 3.12 0.11
N ILE A 10 10.31 3.28 -0.27
CA ILE A 10 9.86 4.34 -1.18
C ILE A 10 9.40 5.55 -0.36
N PRO A 11 9.84 6.79 -0.70
CA PRO A 11 9.40 8.02 -0.04
C PRO A 11 7.89 8.08 0.16
N GLY A 12 7.47 8.58 1.32
CA GLY A 12 6.10 8.44 1.86
C GLY A 12 4.97 8.75 0.86
N ALA A 13 5.10 9.82 0.08
CA ALA A 13 4.08 10.21 -0.89
C ALA A 13 3.93 9.24 -2.08
N THR A 14 5.05 8.73 -2.61
CA THR A 14 5.04 7.80 -3.76
C THR A 14 4.47 6.43 -3.35
N ALA A 15 4.83 5.93 -2.18
CA ALA A 15 4.27 4.68 -1.68
C ALA A 15 2.79 4.81 -1.29
N SER A 16 2.34 5.96 -0.77
CA SER A 16 0.91 6.18 -0.52
C SER A 16 0.10 6.19 -1.83
N ARG A 17 0.64 6.77 -2.91
CA ARG A 17 0.01 6.76 -4.23
C ARG A 17 -0.09 5.34 -4.81
N ALA A 18 1.01 4.60 -4.78
CA ALA A 18 1.02 3.21 -5.23
C ALA A 18 0.05 2.32 -4.44
N LEU A 19 -0.07 2.53 -3.13
CA LEU A 19 -1.07 1.83 -2.31
C LEU A 19 -2.50 2.22 -2.68
N ALA A 20 -2.77 3.50 -2.96
CA ALA A 20 -4.08 3.95 -3.41
C ALA A 20 -4.49 3.30 -4.75
N ASP A 21 -3.56 3.16 -5.69
CA ASP A 21 -3.82 2.48 -6.97
C ASP A 21 -4.14 0.99 -6.76
N LEU A 22 -3.41 0.32 -5.85
CA LEU A 22 -3.62 -1.10 -5.54
C LEU A 22 -4.93 -1.40 -4.80
N VAL A 23 -5.61 -0.42 -4.21
CA VAL A 23 -6.95 -0.61 -3.63
C VAL A 23 -7.97 -1.00 -4.71
N GLY A 24 -7.75 -0.59 -5.96
CA GLY A 24 -8.58 -0.96 -7.11
C GLY A 24 -8.17 -2.26 -7.80
N ASP A 25 -7.20 -3.01 -7.26
CA ASP A 25 -6.68 -4.20 -7.91
C ASP A 25 -7.76 -5.30 -8.02
N ALA A 26 -7.76 -6.01 -9.15
CA ALA A 26 -8.69 -7.11 -9.39
C ALA A 26 -8.45 -8.30 -8.45
N ASP A 27 -7.21 -8.45 -7.95
CA ASP A 27 -6.91 -9.38 -6.88
C ASP A 27 -7.35 -8.79 -5.53
N ARG A 28 -8.41 -9.40 -4.99
CA ARG A 28 -9.01 -8.98 -3.72
C ARG A 28 -8.04 -9.03 -2.54
N ALA A 29 -7.08 -9.96 -2.51
CA ALA A 29 -6.11 -10.04 -1.42
C ALA A 29 -5.13 -8.87 -1.48
N VAL A 30 -4.74 -8.46 -2.69
CA VAL A 30 -3.91 -7.27 -2.93
C VAL A 30 -4.65 -6.00 -2.52
N ALA A 31 -5.90 -5.82 -2.97
CA ALA A 31 -6.71 -4.65 -2.62
C ALA A 31 -6.91 -4.48 -1.11
N LEU A 32 -7.21 -5.57 -0.39
CA LEU A 32 -7.37 -5.54 1.06
C LEU A 32 -6.06 -5.17 1.78
N THR A 33 -4.93 -5.73 1.34
CA THR A 33 -3.63 -5.44 1.92
C THR A 33 -3.24 -3.98 1.69
N ALA A 34 -3.49 -3.46 0.49
CA ALA A 34 -3.19 -2.08 0.14
C ALA A 34 -4.01 -1.08 0.97
N ALA A 35 -5.30 -1.34 1.15
CA ALA A 35 -6.19 -0.53 1.98
C ALA A 35 -5.73 -0.49 3.45
N TYR A 36 -5.34 -1.63 4.01
CA TYR A 36 -4.83 -1.71 5.38
C TYR A 36 -3.54 -0.90 5.57
N LEU A 37 -2.59 -1.04 4.64
CA LEU A 37 -1.32 -0.33 4.70
C LEU A 37 -1.48 1.19 4.50
N LEU A 38 -2.42 1.61 3.65
CA LEU A 38 -2.74 3.03 3.45
C LEU A 38 -3.32 3.64 4.72
N ARG A 39 -4.21 2.93 5.41
CA ARG A 39 -4.78 3.37 6.69
C ARG A 39 -3.71 3.51 7.77
N LEU A 40 -2.85 2.50 7.94
CA LEU A 40 -1.78 2.51 8.94
C LEU A 40 -0.83 3.71 8.79
N ARG A 41 -0.70 4.23 7.57
CA ARG A 41 0.14 5.39 7.26
C ARG A 41 -0.58 6.74 7.43
N GLY A 42 -1.91 6.77 7.36
CA GLY A 42 -2.71 7.98 7.58
C GLY A 42 -3.07 8.23 9.04
N ASP A 43 -3.04 7.18 9.88
CA ASP A 43 -3.23 7.26 11.34
C ASP A 43 -1.92 7.60 12.10
N GLY A 44 -0.88 8.10 11.41
CA GLY A 44 0.45 8.43 11.96
C GLY A 44 0.86 9.89 11.80
#